data_AF-A0A8X7BI44-F1
#
_entry.id   AF-A0A8X7BI44-F1
#
_cell.length_a   1.000
_cell.length_b   1.000
_cell.length_c   1.000
_cell.angle_alpha   90.00
_cell.angle_beta   90.00
_cell.angle_gamma   90.00
#
_symmetry.space_group_name_H-M   'P 1'
#
loop_
_entity.id
_entity.type
_entity.pdbx_description
1 polymer ?
#
loop_
_entity_poly.entity_id
_entity_poly.type
_entity_poly.pdbx_seq_one_letter_code
_entity_poly.pdbx_strand_id
1 'polypeptide(L)' 'MLRIFKDQEGPIHYELLKTGETISTDNYKQQLPNLNDAILEKREQYKKRQHKVIFLDDNVPSHRTKPNGHH' A
#
# COMPACT_ATOMS: atom_id res chain seq x y z
N MET A 1 4.53 9.76 11.38
CA MET A 1 3.96 10.16 10.06
C MET A 1 2.84 9.20 9.70
N LEU A 2 1.68 9.70 9.24
CA LEU A 2 0.53 8.87 8.87
C LEU A 2 0.59 8.48 7.39
N ARG A 3 0.44 7.19 7.11
CA ARG A 3 0.26 6.63 5.76
C ARG A 3 -1.15 6.08 5.66
N ILE A 4 -1.93 6.54 4.69
CA ILE A 4 -3.34 6.16 4.55
C ILE A 4 -3.65 5.80 3.10
N PHE A 5 -4.33 4.68 2.92
CA PHE A 5 -4.93 4.25 1.67
C PHE A 5 -6.44 4.34 1.79
N LYS A 6 -7.07 4.93 0.78
CA LYS A 6 -8.52 5.11 0.72
C LYS A 6 -9.00 4.96 -0.71
N ASP A 7 -10.27 4.67 -0.86
CA ASP A 7 -10.98 4.76 -2.13
C ASP A 7 -12.22 5.66 -1.97
N GLN A 8 -13.11 5.61 -2.96
CA GLN A 8 -14.36 6.36 -2.96
C GLN A 8 -15.34 5.98 -1.83
N GLU A 9 -15.20 4.79 -1.24
CA GLU A 9 -16.03 4.32 -0.13
C GLU A 9 -15.43 4.66 1.25
N GLY A 10 -14.18 5.12 1.28
CA GLY A 10 -13.52 5.62 2.50
C GLY A 10 -12.15 4.98 2.77
N PRO A 11 -11.64 5.09 4.01
CA PRO A 11 -10.34 4.54 4.40
C PRO A 11 -10.30 3.00 4.34
N ILE A 12 -9.24 2.45 3.75
CA ILE A 12 -9.01 1.01 3.64
C ILE A 12 -7.97 0.56 4.67
N HIS A 13 -6.79 1.16 4.66
CA HIS A 13 -5.68 0.79 5.54
C HIS A 13 -4.91 2.04 5.94
N TYR A 14 -4.35 2.04 7.14
CA TYR A 14 -3.42 3.08 7.55
C TYR A 14 -2.36 2.51 8.49
N GLU A 15 -1.19 3.13 8.46
CA GLU A 15 -0.12 2.83 9.41
C GLU A 15 0.50 4.12 9.91
N LEU A 16 0.65 4.20 11.23
CA LEU A 16 1.31 5.30 11.88
C LEU A 16 2.77 4.91 12.17
N LEU A 17 3.70 5.60 11.53
CA LEU A 17 5.12 5.46 11.82
C LEU A 17 5.45 6.05 13.19
N LYS A 18 6.41 5.44 13.88
CA LYS A 18 6.92 5.98 15.15
C LYS A 18 7.57 7.33 14.91
N THR A 19 7.67 8.12 15.98
CA THR A 19 8.35 9.43 15.92
C THR A 19 9.80 9.25 15.47
N GLY A 20 10.20 10.01 14.46
CA GLY A 20 11.56 9.97 13.90
C GLY A 20 11.78 8.92 12.79
N GLU A 21 10.82 8.01 12.54
CA GLU A 21 10.90 7.07 11.42
C GLU A 21 10.50 7.73 10.09
N THR A 22 11.26 7.41 9.04
CA THR A 22 10.98 7.83 7.66
C THR A 22 10.53 6.65 6.79
N ILE A 23 9.91 6.95 5.64
CA ILE A 23 9.58 5.91 4.66
C ILE A 23 10.86 5.43 3.99
N SER A 24 11.18 4.14 4.15
CA SER A 24 12.14 3.44 3.32
C SER A 24 11.41 2.63 2.25
N THR A 25 12.13 2.26 1.20
CA THR A 25 11.65 1.35 0.16
C THR A 25 11.16 0.03 0.76
N ASP A 26 11.88 -0.54 1.73
CA ASP A 26 11.53 -1.84 2.30
C ASP A 26 10.27 -1.75 3.16
N ASN A 27 10.12 -0.67 3.93
CA ASN A 27 8.91 -0.41 4.70
C ASN A 27 7.70 -0.24 3.75
N TYR A 28 7.87 0.44 2.61
CA TYR A 28 6.81 0.57 1.62
C TYR A 28 6.45 -0.78 0.99
N LYS A 29 7.43 -1.59 0.62
CA LYS A 29 7.21 -2.94 0.08
C LYS A 29 6.45 -3.84 1.06
N GLN A 30 6.74 -3.76 2.35
CA GLN A 30 6.01 -4.50 3.39
C GLN A 30 4.58 -4.01 3.60
N GLN A 31 4.29 -2.73 3.32
CA GLN A 31 2.93 -2.21 3.40
C GLN A 31 1.99 -2.73 2.33
N LEU A 32 2.50 -2.98 1.12
CA LEU A 32 1.64 -3.37 -0.01
C LEU A 32 0.89 -4.70 0.23
N PRO A 33 1.51 -5.76 0.80
CA PRO A 33 0.80 -6.94 1.26
C PRO A 33 -0.27 -6.65 2.31
N ASN A 34 0.05 -5.87 3.35
CA ASN A 34 -0.92 -5.51 4.39
C ASN A 34 -2.12 -4.75 3.81
N LEU A 35 -1.85 -3.84 2.86
CA LEU A 35 -2.89 -3.14 2.12
C LEU A 35 -3.75 -4.11 1.31
N ASN A 36 -3.14 -5.06 0.60
CA ASN A 36 -3.87 -6.06 -0.18
C ASN A 36 -4.79 -6.90 0.72
N ASP A 37 -4.33 -7.33 1.88
CA ASP A 37 -5.15 -8.07 2.85
C ASP A 37 -6.32 -7.22 3.34
N ALA A 38 -6.09 -5.95 3.66
CA ALA A 38 -7.14 -5.01 4.06
C ALA A 38 -8.15 -4.73 2.93
N ILE A 39 -7.71 -4.66 1.67
CA ILE A 39 -8.60 -4.55 0.50
C ILE A 39 -9.49 -5.79 0.43
N LEU A 40 -8.91 -6.98 0.52
CA LEU A 40 -9.67 -8.24 0.45
C LEU A 40 -10.64 -8.37 1.62
N GLU A 41 -10.31 -7.88 2.81
CA GLU A 41 -11.21 -7.87 3.97
C GLU A 41 -12.39 -6.90 3.79
N LYS A 42 -12.11 -5.64 3.43
CA LYS A 42 -13.08 -4.53 3.47
C LYS A 42 -13.85 -4.29 2.19
N ARG A 43 -13.42 -4.87 1.06
CA ARG A 43 -13.99 -4.63 -0.26
C ARG A 43 -14.24 -5.96 -0.96
N GLU A 44 -15.45 -6.50 -0.74
CA GLU A 44 -15.82 -7.81 -1.26
C GLU A 44 -15.72 -7.93 -2.78
N GLN A 45 -15.91 -6.81 -3.51
CA GLN A 45 -15.79 -6.80 -4.97
C GLN A 45 -14.41 -7.25 -5.49
N TYR A 46 -13.35 -7.11 -4.68
CA TYR A 46 -12.00 -7.52 -5.07
C TYR A 46 -11.66 -8.96 -4.66
N LYS A 47 -12.41 -9.58 -3.71
CA LYS A 47 -12.20 -11.00 -3.30
C LYS A 47 -12.33 -11.95 -4.49
N LYS A 48 -13.33 -11.72 -5.34
CA LYS A 48 -13.64 -12.57 -6.51
C LYS A 48 -12.81 -12.23 -7.75
N ARG A 49 -11.90 -11.23 -7.67
CA ARG A 49 -11.10 -10.71 -8.78
C ARG A 49 -11.90 -10.29 -10.03
N GLN A 50 -13.19 -10.02 -9.86
CA GLN A 50 -14.06 -9.52 -10.94
C GLN A 50 -13.70 -8.08 -11.32
N HIS A 51 -13.09 -7.35 -10.39
CA HIS A 51 -12.56 -6.01 -10.58
C HIS A 51 -11.06 -5.99 -10.30
N LYS A 52 -10.33 -5.15 -11.03
CA LYS A 52 -8.89 -4.92 -10.82
C LYS A 52 -8.69 -3.61 -10.08
N VAL A 53 -7.83 -3.63 -9.05
CA VAL A 53 -7.44 -2.41 -8.32
C VAL A 53 -6.62 -1.52 -9.26
N ILE A 54 -7.05 -0.26 -9.40
CA ILE A 54 -6.24 0.80 -9.98
C ILE A 54 -5.59 1.53 -8.80
N PHE A 55 -4.27 1.45 -8.71
CA PHE A 55 -3.51 2.00 -7.60
C PHE A 55 -2.88 3.33 -7.99
N LEU A 56 -3.12 4.37 -7.18
CA LEU A 56 -2.59 5.71 -7.36
C LEU A 56 -1.74 6.09 -6.14
N ASP A 57 -0.46 6.36 -6.38
CA ASP A 57 0.49 6.88 -5.40
C ASP A 57 1.29 8.04 -6.01
N ASP A 58 2.03 8.77 -5.16
CA ASP A 58 2.98 9.77 -5.64
C ASP A 58 4.27 9.13 -6.18
N ASN A 59 5.08 9.93 -6.87
CA ASN A 59 6.32 9.49 -7.50
C ASN A 59 7.55 9.57 -6.55
N VAL A 60 7.36 9.42 -5.24
CA VAL A 60 8.47 9.47 -4.27
C VAL A 60 9.44 8.30 -4.51
N PRO A 61 10.78 8.48 -4.36
CA PRO A 61 11.76 7.45 -4.72
C PRO A 61 11.52 6.08 -4.09
N SER A 62 11.00 6.04 -2.86
CA SER A 62 10.65 4.80 -2.15
C SER A 62 9.60 3.96 -2.90
N HIS A 63 8.72 4.59 -3.68
CA HIS A 63 7.65 3.91 -4.44
C HIS A 63 8.11 3.40 -5.81
N ARG A 64 9.27 3.87 -6.28
CA ARG A 64 9.79 3.58 -7.63
C ARG A 64 11.04 2.71 -7.64
N THR A 65 11.54 2.35 -6.46
CA THR A 65 12.75 1.54 -6.35
C THR A 65 12.46 0.13 -6.88
N LYS A 66 13.25 -0.32 -7.85
CA LYS A 66 13.16 -1.68 -8.37
C LYS A 66 13.47 -2.70 -7.26
N PRO A 67 12.84 -3.88 -7.22
CA PRO A 67 13.39 -4.98 -6.44
C PRO A 67 14.82 -5.22 -6.93
N ASN A 68 15.78 -5.37 -6.01
CA ASN A 68 17.14 -5.73 -6.38
C ASN A 68 17.06 -7.07 -7.12
N GLY A 69 17.24 -7.05 -8.44
CA GLY A 69 17.43 -8.25 -9.21
C GLY A 69 18.76 -8.86 -8.80
N HIS A 70 18.73 -9.98 -8.08
CA HIS A 70 19.87 -10.88 -8.08
C HIS A 70 20.02 -11.38 -9.53
N HIS A 71 21.12 -10.95 -10.17
CA HIS A 71 21.67 -11.59 -11.36
C HIS A 71 22.09 -13.02 -11.06
#